data_AF-A0A6L6XYX4-F1
#
_entry.id   AF-A0A6L6XYX4-F1
#
_cell.length_a   1.000
_cell.length_b   1.000
_cell.length_c   1.000
_cell.angle_alpha   90.00
_cell.angle_beta   90.00
_cell.angle_gamma   90.00
#
_symmetry.space_group_name_H-M   'P 1'
#
loop_
_entity.id
_entity.type
_entity.pdbx_description
1 polymer ?
#
loop_
_entity_poly.entity_id
_entity_poly.type
_entity_poly.pdbx_seq_one_letter_code
_entity_poly.pdbx_strand_id
1 'polypeptide(L)'
;MSDNWLEDDDKTRFYTLRELDNLRRDGLTRGRLMDFHSRYKLLLLAHSQPEYRQIGPFMAEIARWPSLEEFFVAYRERLVKLLAHPSTRANHTNVLMHVQGYFREHLTAQQKQELTSLIDEYRRGQQPLLAPVSLLQHYMSEFPDPWLAGQRYFNPWPELQD
;
A
#
# COMPACT_ATOMS: atom_id res chain seq x y z
N MET A 1 -17.20 2.86 -13.55
CA MET A 1 -16.21 2.29 -12.60
C MET A 1 -16.91 2.20 -11.25
N SER A 2 -16.91 1.05 -10.57
CA SER A 2 -17.67 0.92 -9.31
C SER A 2 -17.00 1.71 -8.18
N ASP A 3 -17.83 2.21 -7.26
CA ASP A 3 -17.44 2.99 -6.08
C ASP A 3 -16.49 2.26 -5.10
N ASN A 4 -16.22 0.97 -5.33
CA ASN A 4 -15.66 0.06 -4.33
C ASN A 4 -14.36 -0.62 -4.74
N TRP A 5 -13.72 -0.19 -5.83
CA TRP A 5 -12.53 -0.89 -6.34
C TRP A 5 -11.35 -0.77 -5.37
N LEU A 6 -11.16 0.35 -4.67
CA LEU A 6 -10.12 0.45 -3.63
C LEU A 6 -10.33 -0.51 -2.44
N GLU A 7 -11.54 -1.05 -2.27
CA GLU A 7 -11.90 -2.00 -1.19
C GLU A 7 -12.04 -3.45 -1.70
N ASP A 8 -11.73 -3.73 -2.97
CA ASP A 8 -11.76 -5.08 -3.53
C ASP A 8 -10.48 -5.86 -3.15
N ASP A 9 -10.51 -6.42 -1.94
CA ASP A 9 -9.42 -7.18 -1.35
C ASP A 9 -9.01 -8.39 -2.20
N ASP A 10 -9.96 -9.03 -2.89
CA ASP A 10 -9.68 -10.22 -3.71
C ASP A 10 -8.92 -9.84 -4.98
N LYS A 11 -9.33 -8.77 -5.67
CA LYS A 11 -8.55 -8.23 -6.79
C LYS A 11 -7.18 -7.74 -6.32
N THR A 12 -7.13 -7.01 -5.21
CA THR A 12 -5.88 -6.52 -4.61
C THR A 12 -4.91 -7.66 -4.37
N ARG A 13 -5.37 -8.73 -3.70
CA ARG A 13 -4.57 -9.94 -3.43
C ARG A 13 -4.11 -10.59 -4.73
N PHE A 14 -5.02 -10.80 -5.69
CA PHE A 14 -4.71 -11.43 -6.96
C PHE A 14 -3.61 -10.68 -7.73
N TYR A 15 -3.77 -9.37 -7.94
CA TYR A 15 -2.81 -8.57 -8.71
C TYR A 15 -1.48 -8.41 -7.97
N THR A 16 -1.48 -8.29 -6.65
CA THR A 16 -0.26 -8.25 -5.83
C THR A 16 0.56 -9.53 -5.98
N LEU A 17 -0.08 -10.69 -5.83
CA LEU A 17 0.60 -11.98 -5.96
C LEU A 17 1.04 -12.25 -7.41
N ARG A 18 0.23 -11.84 -8.39
CA ARG A 18 0.60 -11.95 -9.81
C ARG A 18 1.83 -11.11 -10.15
N GLU A 19 1.93 -9.88 -9.63
CA GLU A 19 3.11 -9.03 -9.83
C GLU A 19 4.36 -9.65 -9.16
N LEU A 20 4.22 -10.21 -7.96
CA LEU A 20 5.31 -10.93 -7.29
C LEU A 20 5.78 -12.17 -8.07
N ASP A 21 4.84 -12.97 -8.58
CA ASP A 21 5.15 -14.18 -9.33
C ASP A 21 5.81 -13.83 -10.68
N ASN A 22 5.37 -12.76 -11.35
CA ASN A 22 6.04 -12.23 -12.55
C ASN A 22 7.46 -11.75 -12.24
N LEU A 23 7.68 -11.09 -11.11
CA LEU A 23 9.01 -10.64 -10.68
C LEU A 23 9.99 -11.81 -10.55
N ARG A 24 9.52 -12.96 -10.06
CA ARG A 24 10.32 -14.19 -10.03
C ARG A 24 10.62 -14.72 -11.43
N ARG A 25 9.59 -14.84 -12.26
CA ARG A 25 9.69 -15.34 -13.65
C ARG A 25 10.64 -14.51 -14.50
N ASP A 26 10.58 -13.19 -14.38
CA ASP A 26 11.28 -12.25 -15.25
C ASP A 26 12.71 -11.93 -14.77
N GLY A 27 13.27 -12.74 -13.86
CA GLY A 27 14.61 -12.58 -13.30
C GLY A 27 14.60 -11.94 -11.91
N LEU A 28 14.43 -12.78 -10.89
CA LEU A 28 14.46 -12.38 -9.48
C LEU A 28 15.83 -11.80 -9.10
N THR A 29 15.83 -10.61 -8.50
CA THR A 29 17.00 -10.04 -7.83
C THR A 29 16.62 -9.49 -6.46
N ARG A 30 17.58 -9.39 -5.54
CA ARG A 30 17.36 -8.79 -4.22
C ARG A 30 16.81 -7.36 -4.34
N GLY A 31 17.39 -6.56 -5.25
CA GLY A 31 16.96 -5.19 -5.52
C GLY A 31 15.50 -5.13 -5.98
N ARG A 32 15.09 -5.99 -6.92
CA ARG A 32 13.71 -6.03 -7.41
C ARG A 32 12.72 -6.43 -6.31
N LEU A 33 13.07 -7.42 -5.48
CA LEU A 33 12.20 -7.84 -4.37
C LEU A 33 12.07 -6.75 -3.29
N MET A 34 13.15 -6.03 -2.99
CA MET A 34 13.12 -4.86 -2.09
C MET A 34 12.27 -3.72 -2.66
N ASP A 35 12.42 -3.41 -3.95
CA ASP A 35 11.60 -2.41 -4.64
C ASP A 35 10.11 -2.77 -4.58
N PHE A 36 9.76 -4.02 -4.93
CA PHE A 36 8.41 -4.53 -4.79
C PHE A 36 7.89 -4.33 -3.37
N HIS A 37 8.62 -4.78 -2.34
CA HIS A 37 8.18 -4.63 -0.97
C HIS A 37 7.96 -3.16 -0.56
N SER A 38 8.82 -2.26 -1.02
CA SER A 38 8.72 -0.81 -0.76
C SER A 38 7.45 -0.21 -1.38
N ARG A 39 7.16 -0.53 -2.64
CA ARG A 39 5.97 -0.02 -3.37
C ARG A 39 4.64 -0.53 -2.81
N TYR A 40 4.64 -1.66 -2.12
CA TYR A 40 3.43 -2.25 -1.53
C TYR A 40 3.20 -1.89 -0.06
N LYS A 41 4.09 -1.12 0.59
CA LYS A 41 4.02 -0.84 2.03
C LYS A 41 2.65 -0.35 2.50
N LEU A 42 2.11 0.71 1.90
CA LEU A 42 0.83 1.29 2.34
C LEU A 42 -0.34 0.30 2.17
N LEU A 43 -0.34 -0.46 1.08
CA LEU A 43 -1.35 -1.47 0.79
C LEU A 43 -1.29 -2.60 1.83
N LEU A 44 -0.11 -3.13 2.13
CA LEU A 44 0.06 -4.19 3.12
C LEU A 44 -0.31 -3.72 4.54
N LEU A 45 -0.03 -2.46 4.89
CA LEU A 45 -0.47 -1.86 6.15
C LEU A 45 -2.01 -1.75 6.25
N ALA A 46 -2.71 -1.53 5.12
CA ALA A 46 -4.16 -1.51 5.07
C ALA A 46 -4.79 -2.88 5.41
N HIS A 47 -4.12 -3.98 5.03
CA HIS A 47 -4.52 -5.34 5.39
C HIS A 47 -4.14 -5.71 6.82
N SER A 48 -2.87 -5.60 7.21
CA SER A 48 -2.43 -5.99 8.55
C SER A 48 -1.13 -5.30 8.96
N GLN A 49 -1.24 -4.33 9.88
CA GLN A 49 -0.07 -3.70 10.49
C GLN A 49 0.79 -4.69 11.31
N PRO A 50 0.23 -5.59 12.14
CA PRO A 50 1.03 -6.53 12.92
C PRO A 50 1.85 -7.49 12.05
N GLU A 51 1.27 -8.03 10.98
CA GLU A 51 1.99 -8.91 10.04
C GLU A 51 3.04 -8.11 9.25
N TYR A 52 2.70 -6.90 8.77
CA TYR A 52 3.66 -6.06 8.05
C TYR A 52 4.90 -5.73 8.90
N ARG A 53 4.72 -5.45 10.19
CA ARG A 53 5.83 -5.20 11.14
C ARG A 53 6.76 -6.40 11.29
N GLN A 54 6.27 -7.62 11.08
CA GLN A 54 7.09 -8.84 11.10
C GLN A 54 7.87 -9.04 9.79
N ILE A 55 7.34 -8.57 8.66
CA ILE A 55 8.01 -8.69 7.36
C ILE A 55 9.24 -7.77 7.28
N GLY A 56 9.22 -6.59 7.92
CA GLY A 56 10.34 -5.64 7.89
C GLY A 56 11.69 -6.26 8.32
N PRO A 57 11.79 -6.82 9.54
CA PRO A 57 12.99 -7.53 9.99
C PRO A 57 13.38 -8.69 9.07
N PHE A 58 12.42 -9.44 8.55
CA PHE A 58 12.68 -10.51 7.59
C PHE A 58 13.31 -9.98 6.28
N MET A 59 12.81 -8.85 5.76
CA MET A 59 13.37 -8.19 4.58
C MET A 59 14.80 -7.70 4.79
N ALA A 60 15.15 -7.28 6.01
CA ALA A 60 16.52 -6.86 6.32
C ALA A 60 17.55 -8.01 6.22
N GLU A 61 17.11 -9.27 6.36
CA GLU A 61 17.99 -10.44 6.27
C GLU A 61 18.26 -10.90 4.83
N ILE A 62 17.64 -10.29 3.82
CA ILE A 62 17.74 -10.73 2.40
C ILE A 62 19.19 -10.82 1.89
N ALA A 63 20.07 -9.94 2.36
CA ALA A 63 21.47 -9.91 1.97
C ALA A 63 22.27 -11.10 2.55
N ARG A 64 21.82 -11.65 3.68
CA ARG A 64 22.49 -12.75 4.39
C ARG A 64 21.99 -14.13 3.99
N TRP A 65 20.84 -14.21 3.31
CA TRP A 65 20.31 -15.48 2.83
C TRP A 65 21.15 -16.06 1.69
N PRO A 66 21.63 -17.32 1.81
CA PRO A 66 22.45 -17.97 0.78
C PRO A 66 21.68 -18.14 -0.54
N SER A 67 20.42 -18.57 -0.45
CA SER A 67 19.54 -18.77 -1.60
C SER A 67 18.49 -17.66 -1.68
N LEU A 68 18.54 -16.88 -2.76
CA LEU A 68 17.51 -15.88 -3.03
C LEU A 68 16.15 -16.52 -3.34
N GLU A 69 16.16 -17.73 -3.89
CA GLU A 69 14.95 -18.47 -4.21
C GLU A 69 14.24 -18.95 -2.94
N GLU A 70 14.97 -19.51 -1.98
CA GLU A 70 14.40 -19.88 -0.68
C GLU A 70 13.87 -18.65 0.05
N PHE A 71 14.58 -17.51 -0.03
CA PHE A 71 14.11 -16.25 0.56
C PHE A 71 12.79 -15.81 -0.07
N PHE A 72 12.67 -15.89 -1.39
CA PHE A 72 11.45 -15.56 -2.10
C PHE A 72 10.27 -16.44 -1.66
N VAL A 73 10.46 -17.75 -1.53
CA VAL A 73 9.40 -18.66 -1.07
C VAL A 73 8.91 -18.25 0.32
N ALA A 74 9.84 -18.04 1.26
CA ALA A 74 9.53 -17.62 2.62
C ALA A 74 8.88 -16.21 2.68
N TYR A 75 9.32 -15.29 1.82
CA TYR A 75 8.69 -13.97 1.65
C TYR A 75 7.25 -14.09 1.15
N ARG A 76 7.04 -14.89 0.10
CA ARG A 76 5.73 -15.10 -0.53
C ARG A 76 4.73 -15.70 0.45
N GLU A 77 5.13 -16.69 1.25
CA GLU A 77 4.29 -17.26 2.29
C GLU A 77 3.81 -16.21 3.30
N ARG A 78 4.71 -15.33 3.75
CA ARG A 78 4.36 -14.22 4.65
C ARG A 78 3.43 -13.23 3.97
N LEU A 79 3.66 -12.92 2.71
CA LEU A 79 2.82 -12.02 1.94
C LEU A 79 1.40 -12.58 1.74
N VAL A 80 1.28 -13.87 1.40
CA VAL A 80 0.00 -14.56 1.27
C VAL A 80 -0.75 -14.56 2.60
N LYS A 81 -0.06 -14.90 3.70
CA LYS A 81 -0.64 -14.87 5.05
C LYS A 81 -1.13 -13.46 5.41
N LEU A 82 -0.34 -12.43 5.13
CA LEU A 82 -0.72 -11.04 5.39
C LEU A 82 -1.96 -10.65 4.57
N LEU A 83 -1.97 -10.91 3.26
CA LEU A 83 -3.07 -10.54 2.37
C LEU A 83 -4.34 -11.39 2.58
N ALA A 84 -4.26 -12.48 3.34
CA ALA A 84 -5.44 -13.25 3.76
C ALA A 84 -6.27 -12.48 4.80
N HIS A 85 -5.69 -11.50 5.49
CA HIS A 85 -6.46 -10.57 6.32
C HIS A 85 -7.21 -9.58 5.42
N PRO A 86 -8.52 -9.40 5.63
CA PRO A 86 -9.23 -8.34 4.93
C PRO A 86 -8.69 -6.98 5.37
N SER A 87 -8.68 -6.02 4.45
CA SER A 87 -8.43 -4.63 4.80
C SER A 87 -9.52 -4.13 5.73
N THR A 88 -9.16 -3.18 6.61
CA THR A 88 -10.11 -2.64 7.59
C THR A 88 -10.12 -1.13 7.56
N ARG A 89 -11.30 -0.55 7.85
CA ARG A 89 -11.46 0.90 7.99
C ARG A 89 -10.45 1.51 8.96
N ALA A 90 -10.15 0.82 10.06
CA ALA A 90 -9.15 1.27 11.03
C ALA A 90 -7.74 1.31 10.43
N ASN A 91 -7.33 0.28 9.69
CA ASN A 91 -6.03 0.25 9.03
C ASN A 91 -5.93 1.27 7.89
N HIS A 92 -6.96 1.40 7.06
CA HIS A 92 -7.03 2.47 6.07
C HIS A 92 -6.90 3.84 6.69
N THR A 93 -7.61 4.11 7.80
CA THR A 93 -7.48 5.38 8.52
C THR A 93 -6.02 5.64 8.94
N ASN A 94 -5.32 4.63 9.46
CA ASN A 94 -3.90 4.76 9.82
C ASN A 94 -3.00 5.04 8.59
N VAL A 95 -3.28 4.39 7.46
CA VAL A 95 -2.59 4.65 6.18
C VAL A 95 -2.83 6.08 5.72
N LEU A 96 -4.09 6.53 5.69
CA LEU A 96 -4.47 7.88 5.27
C LEU A 96 -3.80 8.95 6.15
N MET A 97 -3.79 8.77 7.47
CA MET A 97 -3.08 9.67 8.40
C MET A 97 -1.56 9.67 8.17
N HIS A 98 -0.97 8.52 7.87
CA HIS A 98 0.45 8.45 7.54
C HIS A 98 0.77 9.23 6.26
N VAL A 99 -0.05 9.08 5.22
CA VAL A 99 0.08 9.82 3.96
C VAL A 99 -0.13 11.33 4.20
N GLN A 100 -1.12 11.73 5.00
CA GLN A 100 -1.34 13.13 5.37
C GLN A 100 -0.06 13.79 5.91
N GLY A 101 0.77 13.04 6.64
CA GLY A 101 2.04 13.54 7.19
C GLY A 101 3.03 14.07 6.14
N TYR A 102 3.00 13.55 4.90
CA TYR A 102 3.85 14.03 3.81
C TYR A 102 3.53 15.46 3.39
N PHE A 103 2.28 15.90 3.60
CA PHE A 103 1.83 17.24 3.20
C PHE A 103 1.87 18.25 4.35
N ARG A 104 2.48 17.89 5.49
CA ARG A 104 2.52 18.74 6.69
C ARG A 104 3.11 20.13 6.42
N GLU A 105 4.18 20.23 5.65
CA GLU A 105 4.83 21.52 5.38
C GLU A 105 4.24 22.24 4.14
N HIS A 106 3.34 21.57 3.42
CA HIS A 106 2.75 22.08 2.17
C HIS A 106 1.34 22.66 2.36
N LEU A 107 0.53 22.05 3.23
CA LEU A 107 -0.86 22.45 3.42
C LEU A 107 -1.02 23.58 4.44
N THR A 108 -1.95 24.48 4.14
CA THR A 108 -2.45 25.48 5.11
C THR A 108 -3.12 24.79 6.30
N ALA A 109 -3.29 25.51 7.41
CA ALA A 109 -4.00 24.99 8.58
C ALA A 109 -5.44 24.55 8.24
N GLN A 110 -6.10 25.29 7.36
CA GLN A 110 -7.45 24.97 6.89
C GLN A 110 -7.47 23.66 6.08
N GLN A 111 -6.60 23.52 5.06
CA GLN A 111 -6.51 22.30 4.25
C GLN A 111 -6.16 21.06 5.08
N LYS A 112 -5.29 21.21 6.08
CA LYS A 112 -4.96 20.13 7.03
C LYS A 112 -6.20 19.71 7.81
N GLN A 113 -6.95 20.67 8.33
CA GLN A 113 -8.17 20.40 9.09
C GLN A 113 -9.24 19.74 8.22
N GLU A 114 -9.42 20.20 6.99
CA GLU A 114 -10.35 19.61 6.02
C GLU A 114 -10.00 18.14 5.73
N LEU A 115 -8.72 17.85 5.45
CA LEU A 115 -8.26 16.47 5.24
C LEU A 115 -8.41 15.60 6.50
N THR A 116 -8.07 16.11 7.68
CA THR A 116 -8.26 15.38 8.95
C THR A 116 -9.73 15.07 9.21
N SER A 117 -10.62 16.04 9.01
CA SER A 117 -12.07 15.84 9.15
C SER A 117 -12.58 14.79 8.17
N LEU A 118 -12.15 14.84 6.91
CA LEU A 118 -12.55 13.87 5.89
C LEU A 118 -12.09 12.44 6.22
N ILE A 119 -10.86 12.28 6.73
CA ILE A 119 -10.35 10.99 7.21
C ILE A 119 -11.18 10.49 8.39
N ASP A 120 -11.60 11.38 9.31
CA ASP A 120 -12.44 11.01 10.45
C ASP A 120 -13.88 10.65 10.04
N GLU A 121 -14.45 11.33 9.06
CA GLU A 121 -15.74 10.95 8.46
C GLU A 121 -15.66 9.57 7.81
N TYR A 122 -14.60 9.28 7.06
CA TYR A 122 -14.35 7.93 6.56
C TYR A 122 -14.22 6.92 7.70
N ARG A 123 -13.45 7.22 8.74
CA ARG A 123 -13.28 6.36 9.93
C ARG A 123 -14.61 6.02 10.61
N ARG A 124 -15.55 6.97 10.63
CA ARG A 124 -16.90 6.80 11.20
C ARG A 124 -17.92 6.17 10.24
N GLY A 125 -17.53 5.89 8.99
CA GLY A 125 -18.43 5.31 7.98
C GLY A 125 -19.38 6.31 7.32
N GLN A 126 -19.09 7.61 7.44
CA GLN A 126 -19.91 8.69 6.88
C GLN A 126 -19.52 9.02 5.43
N GLN A 127 -18.29 8.68 5.03
CA GLN A 127 -17.77 8.86 3.68
C GLN A 127 -17.15 7.55 3.17
N PRO A 128 -17.16 7.31 1.85
CA PRO A 128 -16.46 6.17 1.25
C PRO A 128 -14.93 6.38 1.31
N LEU A 129 -14.15 5.29 1.19
CA LEU A 129 -12.68 5.38 1.17
C LEU A 129 -12.16 6.28 0.04
N LEU A 130 -12.87 6.30 -1.10
CA LEU A 130 -12.49 7.08 -2.26
C LEU A 130 -12.42 8.59 -1.98
N ALA A 131 -13.20 9.11 -1.03
CA ALA A 131 -13.22 10.54 -0.74
C ALA A 131 -11.87 11.06 -0.19
N PRO A 132 -11.32 10.54 0.93
CA PRO A 132 -9.99 10.94 1.38
C PRO A 132 -8.88 10.52 0.41
N VAL A 133 -9.01 9.39 -0.29
CA VAL A 133 -8.00 8.96 -1.28
C VAL A 133 -7.90 9.95 -2.44
N SER A 134 -9.03 10.40 -2.99
CA SER A 134 -9.05 11.40 -4.08
C SER A 134 -8.42 12.72 -3.66
N LEU A 135 -8.70 13.20 -2.44
CA LEU A 135 -8.11 14.42 -1.93
C LEU A 135 -6.59 14.29 -1.72
N LEU A 136 -6.12 13.13 -1.24
CA LEU A 136 -4.68 12.86 -1.13
C LEU A 136 -4.02 12.77 -2.51
N GLN A 137 -4.66 12.14 -3.50
CA GLN A 137 -4.16 12.09 -4.88
C GLN A 137 -4.06 13.49 -5.51
N HIS A 138 -5.00 14.39 -5.20
CA HIS A 138 -4.91 15.79 -5.58
C HIS A 138 -3.68 16.47 -4.95
N TYR A 139 -3.44 16.31 -3.64
CA TYR A 139 -2.22 16.86 -3.03
C TYR A 139 -0.93 16.20 -3.54
N MET A 140 -0.97 14.92 -3.92
CA MET A 140 0.17 14.25 -4.58
C MET A 140 0.49 14.85 -5.95
N SER A 141 -0.51 15.36 -6.68
CA SER A 141 -0.28 16.00 -7.98
C SER A 141 0.27 17.41 -7.85
N GLU A 142 -0.15 18.16 -6.82
CA GLU A 142 0.39 19.49 -6.52
C GLU A 142 1.79 19.43 -5.88
N PHE A 143 2.00 18.45 -5.00
CA PHE A 143 3.24 18.27 -4.23
C PHE A 143 3.80 16.86 -4.46
N PRO A 144 4.44 16.62 -5.63
CA PRO A 144 4.90 15.30 -6.00
C PRO A 144 6.01 14.80 -5.07
N ASP A 145 5.76 13.63 -4.47
CA ASP A 145 6.75 12.88 -3.68
C ASP A 145 7.05 11.55 -4.39
N PRO A 146 8.32 11.27 -4.77
CA PRO A 146 8.67 10.06 -5.51
C PRO A 146 8.33 8.75 -4.78
N TRP A 147 8.38 8.75 -3.45
CA TRP A 147 8.07 7.56 -2.67
C TRP A 147 6.57 7.29 -2.67
N LEU A 148 5.73 8.32 -2.46
CA LEU A 148 4.26 8.22 -2.55
C LEU A 148 3.81 7.85 -3.96
N ALA A 149 4.40 8.45 -4.99
CA ALA A 149 4.08 8.16 -6.39
C ALA A 149 4.32 6.69 -6.76
N GLY A 150 5.28 6.02 -6.09
CA GLY A 150 5.54 4.61 -6.26
C GLY A 150 4.60 3.67 -5.49
N GLN A 151 3.75 4.18 -4.59
CA GLN A 151 2.90 3.34 -3.75
C GLN A 151 1.71 2.76 -4.53
N ARG A 152 1.61 1.43 -4.54
CA ARG A 152 0.48 0.70 -5.12
C ARG A 152 -0.85 0.96 -4.41
N TYR A 153 -0.86 1.53 -3.22
CA TYR A 153 -2.09 1.86 -2.49
C TYR A 153 -3.04 2.78 -3.27
N PHE A 154 -2.51 3.73 -4.05
CA PHE A 154 -3.31 4.65 -4.87
C PHE A 154 -3.70 4.09 -6.24
N ASN A 155 -3.08 2.97 -6.64
CA ASN A 155 -3.35 2.28 -7.88
C ASN A 155 -3.03 0.77 -7.72
N PRO A 156 -3.86 0.02 -6.95
CA PRO A 156 -3.58 -1.35 -6.50
C PRO A 156 -3.43 -2.37 -7.62
N TRP A 157 -3.97 -2.09 -8.81
CA TRP A 157 -3.71 -2.84 -10.02
C TRP A 157 -3.71 -1.90 -11.22
N PRO A 158 -3.00 -2.23 -12.31
CA PRO A 158 -3.11 -1.44 -13.53
C PRO A 158 -4.56 -1.41 -13.96
N GLU A 159 -5.11 -0.22 -14.19
CA GLU A 159 -6.36 -0.09 -14.93
C GLU A 159 -6.21 -0.91 -16.22
N LEU A 160 -7.21 -1.76 -16.49
CA LEU A 160 -7.30 -2.44 -17.77
C LEU A 160 -7.29 -1.32 -18.81
N GLN A 161 -6.17 -1.18 -19.54
CA GLN A 161 -6.18 -0.45 -20.79
C GLN A 161 -7.02 -1.31 -21.73
N ASP A 162 -8.30 -0.96 -21.86
CA ASP A 162 -9.16 -1.44 -22.93
C ASP A 162 -8.65 -0.93 -24.29
#